data_AF-A0A226EP80-F1
#
_entry.id   AF-A0A226EP80-F1
#
_cell.length_a   1.000
_cell.length_b   1.000
_cell.length_c   1.000
_cell.angle_alpha   90.00
_cell.angle_beta   90.00
_cell.angle_gamma   90.00
#
_symmetry.space_group_name_H-M   'P 1'
#
loop_
_entity.id
_entity.type
_entity.pdbx_description
1 polymer ?
#
loop_
_entity_poly.entity_id
_entity_poly.type
_entity_poly.pdbx_seq_one_letter_code
_entity_poly.pdbx_strand_id
1 'polypeptide(L)'
;MLRMELLNNIASSPDPLHQVDIVYKRPLAYSKMESLIKEMQDEETGVPVRSQKVFLSSIPAAFAGYDIIEWLMERLSIEDSVEAIHLANLMCQHGYFFPVGTNNNPNMNFSVKVC
;
A
#
# COMPACT_ATOMS: atom_id res chain seq x y z
N MET A 1 34.02 3.95 -2.69
CA MET A 1 34.77 4.69 -1.64
C MET A 1 33.84 5.08 -0.49
N LEU A 2 32.70 5.75 -0.74
CA LEU A 2 31.69 6.07 0.29
C LEU A 2 31.13 4.87 1.10
N ARG A 3 31.12 3.65 0.54
CA ARG A 3 30.64 2.44 1.25
C ARG A 3 31.59 1.99 2.38
N MET A 4 32.88 2.32 2.30
CA MET A 4 33.88 1.88 3.28
C MET A 4 34.07 2.91 4.41
N GLU A 5 33.90 4.21 4.14
CA GLU A 5 33.97 5.26 5.17
C GLU A 5 32.78 5.18 6.15
N LEU A 6 31.60 4.80 5.65
CA LEU A 6 30.43 4.53 6.48
C LEU A 6 30.67 3.36 7.44
N LEU A 7 31.39 2.32 7.03
CA LEU A 7 31.67 1.16 7.89
C LEU A 7 32.67 1.46 9.01
N ASN A 8 33.65 2.32 8.76
CA ASN A 8 34.66 2.68 9.77
C ASN A 8 34.13 3.63 10.86
N ASN A 9 33.13 4.47 10.56
CA ASN A 9 32.49 5.33 11.56
C ASN A 9 31.57 4.58 12.54
N ILE A 10 31.30 3.30 12.29
CA ILE A 10 30.37 2.47 13.07
C ILE A 10 31.10 1.72 14.20
N ALA A 11 32.40 1.50 14.09
CA ALA A 11 33.19 0.71 15.04
C ALA A 11 33.44 1.40 16.40
N SER A 12 32.94 2.61 16.63
CA SER A 12 33.19 3.41 17.84
C SER A 12 32.03 3.44 18.84
N SER A 13 30.87 2.83 18.54
CA SER A 13 29.73 2.77 19.46
C SER A 13 29.69 1.44 20.22
N PRO A 14 29.68 1.44 21.57
CA PRO A 14 29.82 0.22 22.38
C PRO A 14 28.53 -0.59 22.58
N ASP A 15 27.43 -0.29 21.87
CA ASP A 15 26.14 -1.00 22.04
C ASP A 15 25.79 -1.92 20.83
N PRO A 16 25.84 -3.25 20.99
CA PRO A 16 25.52 -4.22 19.94
C PRO A 16 24.03 -4.26 19.52
N LEU A 17 23.10 -3.86 20.40
CA LEU A 17 21.66 -3.93 20.13
C LEU A 17 21.18 -2.81 19.21
N HIS A 18 21.83 -1.64 19.23
CA HIS A 18 21.47 -0.55 18.32
C HIS A 18 22.02 -0.76 16.90
N GLN A 19 23.02 -1.63 16.73
CA GLN A 19 23.66 -1.91 15.45
C GLN A 19 22.75 -2.70 14.50
N VAL A 20 21.97 -3.64 15.06
CA VAL A 20 21.09 -4.55 14.31
C VAL A 20 19.80 -3.86 13.84
N ASP A 21 19.30 -2.88 14.58
CA ASP A 21 18.10 -2.12 14.21
C ASP A 21 18.31 -1.25 12.96
N ILE A 22 19.53 -0.77 12.71
CA ILE A 22 19.84 0.11 11.57
C ILE A 22 19.89 -0.68 10.26
N VAL A 23 20.25 -1.97 10.32
CA VAL A 23 20.46 -2.84 9.15
C VAL A 23 19.13 -3.50 8.68
N TYR A 24 18.13 -3.63 9.55
CA TYR A 24 16.85 -4.27 9.25
C TYR A 24 15.62 -3.36 9.40
N LYS A 25 15.83 -2.04 9.55
CA LYS A 25 14.70 -1.10 9.67
C LYS A 25 13.87 -1.11 8.39
N ARG A 26 12.67 -1.70 8.46
CA ARG A 26 11.66 -1.61 7.39
C ARG A 26 11.50 -0.13 7.05
N PRO A 27 11.62 0.30 5.78
CA PRO A 27 11.56 1.71 5.43
C PRO A 27 10.32 2.37 6.04
N LEU A 28 10.47 3.60 6.57
CA LEU A 28 9.38 4.32 7.25
C LEU A 28 8.11 4.45 6.39
N ALA A 29 8.26 4.39 5.07
CA ALA A 29 7.16 4.36 4.10
C ALA A 29 6.18 3.20 4.34
N TYR A 30 6.64 2.02 4.76
CA TYR A 30 5.77 0.88 5.03
C TYR A 30 4.81 1.14 6.19
N SER A 31 5.29 1.76 7.27
CA SER A 31 4.42 2.11 8.40
C SER A 31 3.31 3.09 8.01
N LYS A 32 3.61 4.02 7.09
CA LYS A 32 2.61 4.96 6.57
C LYS A 32 1.62 4.26 5.64
N MET A 33 2.09 3.41 4.73
CA MET A 33 1.24 2.62 3.84
C MET A 33 0.32 1.68 4.62
N GLU A 34 0.84 0.99 5.64
CA GLU A 34 0.03 0.13 6.52
C GLU A 34 -1.04 0.92 7.28
N SER A 35 -0.72 2.13 7.74
CA SER A 35 -1.72 3.00 8.40
C SER A 35 -2.80 3.44 7.42
N LEU A 36 -2.41 3.84 6.21
CA LEU A 36 -3.35 4.24 5.16
C LEU A 36 -4.27 3.08 4.74
N ILE A 37 -3.75 1.85 4.65
CA ILE A 37 -4.56 0.65 4.37
C ILE A 37 -5.58 0.37 5.48
N LYS A 38 -5.24 0.61 6.75
CA LYS A 38 -6.21 0.46 7.84
C LYS A 38 -7.35 1.47 7.72
N GLU A 39 -7.03 2.72 7.41
CA GLU A 39 -8.04 3.77 7.17
C GLU A 39 -8.89 3.46 5.94
N MET A 40 -8.27 2.92 4.89
CA MET A 40 -8.96 2.49 3.67
C MET A 40 -9.99 1.38 3.94
N GLN A 41 -9.78 0.57 4.98
CA GLN A 41 -10.68 -0.52 5.39
C GLN A 41 -11.75 -0.07 6.42
N ASP A 42 -11.77 1.20 6.80
CA ASP A 42 -12.76 1.73 7.73
C ASP A 42 -14.18 1.61 7.14
N GLU A 43 -15.16 1.18 7.96
CA GLU A 43 -16.51 0.89 7.48
C GLU A 43 -17.31 2.16 7.12
N GLU A 44 -16.98 3.29 7.71
CA GLU A 44 -17.73 4.55 7.54
C GLU A 44 -17.01 5.52 6.59
N THR A 45 -15.69 5.60 6.70
CA THR A 45 -14.86 6.62 6.03
C THR A 45 -13.88 6.02 5.02
N GLY A 46 -13.79 4.69 4.91
CA GLY A 46 -12.88 3.99 4.03
C GLY A 46 -13.38 3.89 2.58
N VAL A 47 -12.65 3.10 1.78
CA VAL A 47 -13.06 2.79 0.40
C VAL A 47 -14.28 1.87 0.44
N PRO A 48 -15.33 2.11 -0.36
CA PRO A 48 -16.51 1.26 -0.39
C PRO A 48 -16.16 -0.15 -0.92
N VAL A 49 -16.06 -1.10 0.00
CA VAL A 49 -15.74 -2.50 -0.27
C VAL A 49 -17.00 -3.35 -0.29
N ARG A 50 -17.15 -4.22 -1.29
CA ARG A 50 -18.32 -5.10 -1.50
C ARG A 50 -17.89 -6.50 -1.94
N SER A 51 -18.75 -7.49 -1.70
CA SER A 51 -18.55 -8.81 -2.32
C SER A 51 -18.92 -8.74 -3.79
N GLN A 52 -17.98 -9.07 -4.66
CA GLN A 52 -18.20 -9.03 -6.10
C GLN A 52 -18.40 -10.44 -6.65
N LYS A 53 -19.56 -10.67 -7.27
CA LYS A 53 -19.84 -11.92 -7.97
C LYS A 53 -19.13 -11.92 -9.32
N VAL A 54 -18.27 -12.90 -9.54
CA VAL A 54 -17.61 -13.15 -10.84
C VAL A 54 -18.00 -14.57 -11.29
N PHE A 55 -17.95 -14.88 -12.58
CA PHE A 55 -18.55 -16.11 -13.12
C PHE A 55 -18.24 -17.38 -12.27
N LEU A 56 -19.30 -18.01 -11.75
CA LEU A 56 -19.28 -19.19 -10.84
C LEU A 56 -18.50 -19.04 -9.52
N SER A 57 -18.05 -17.84 -9.15
CA SER A 57 -17.32 -17.56 -7.91
C SER A 57 -17.69 -16.19 -7.30
N SER A 58 -17.17 -15.90 -6.11
CA SER A 58 -17.38 -14.61 -5.44
C SER A 58 -16.07 -14.15 -4.85
N ILE A 59 -15.75 -12.89 -5.05
CA ILE A 59 -14.57 -12.25 -4.48
C ILE A 59 -15.04 -11.47 -3.26
N PRO A 60 -14.68 -11.90 -2.05
CA PRO A 60 -14.97 -11.12 -0.86
C PRO A 60 -14.09 -9.87 -0.87
N ALA A 61 -14.61 -8.79 -0.28
CA ALA A 61 -13.85 -7.55 -0.07
C ALA A 61 -13.20 -6.95 -1.33
N ALA A 62 -14.00 -6.71 -2.37
CA ALA A 62 -13.59 -6.05 -3.61
C ALA A 62 -14.10 -4.61 -3.71
N PHE A 63 -13.34 -3.73 -4.36
CA PHE A 63 -13.69 -2.33 -4.63
C PHE A 63 -13.34 -1.96 -6.08
N ALA A 64 -13.95 -0.91 -6.63
CA ALA A 64 -13.63 -0.47 -7.98
C ALA A 64 -12.37 0.42 -7.99
N GLY A 65 -11.63 0.38 -9.10
CA GLY A 65 -10.44 1.22 -9.25
C GLY A 65 -10.70 2.71 -9.07
N TYR A 66 -11.85 3.23 -9.53
CA TYR A 66 -12.16 4.65 -9.35
C TYR A 66 -12.44 5.01 -7.88
N ASP A 67 -13.06 4.11 -7.10
CA ASP A 67 -13.40 4.36 -5.68
C ASP A 67 -12.12 4.63 -4.86
N ILE A 68 -11.04 3.87 -5.10
CA ILE A 68 -9.78 4.10 -4.37
C ILE A 68 -9.05 5.37 -4.81
N ILE A 69 -9.15 5.76 -6.09
CA ILE A 69 -8.52 7.00 -6.56
C ILE A 69 -9.23 8.20 -5.95
N GLU A 70 -10.56 8.22 -5.99
CA GLU A 70 -11.37 9.27 -5.37
C GLU A 70 -11.08 9.37 -3.86
N TRP A 71 -11.08 8.23 -3.16
CA TRP A 71 -10.77 8.19 -1.74
C TRP A 71 -9.36 8.70 -1.41
N LEU A 72 -8.34 8.32 -2.20
CA LEU A 72 -6.96 8.81 -2.00
C LEU A 72 -6.86 10.31 -2.23
N MET A 73 -7.54 10.84 -3.26
CA MET A 73 -7.56 12.26 -3.55
C MET A 73 -8.16 13.06 -2.39
N GLU A 74 -9.28 12.62 -1.83
CA GLU A 74 -9.91 13.28 -0.69
C GLU A 74 -9.05 13.13 0.59
N ARG A 75 -8.66 11.89 0.92
CA ARG A 75 -8.00 11.57 2.19
C ARG A 75 -6.64 12.23 2.35
N LEU A 76 -5.88 12.35 1.24
CA LEU A 76 -4.54 12.93 1.20
C LEU A 76 -4.52 14.35 0.61
N SER A 77 -5.68 14.87 0.21
CA SER A 77 -5.82 16.18 -0.45
C SER A 77 -4.95 16.29 -1.72
N ILE A 78 -4.97 15.26 -2.56
CA ILE A 78 -4.26 15.23 -3.85
C ILE A 78 -5.13 15.92 -4.90
N GLU A 79 -4.57 16.92 -5.59
CA GLU A 79 -5.29 17.68 -6.63
C GLU A 79 -5.27 16.97 -8.00
N ASP A 80 -4.20 16.24 -8.32
CA ASP A 80 -4.03 15.54 -9.60
C ASP A 80 -4.33 14.04 -9.48
N SER A 81 -5.35 13.59 -10.21
CA SER A 81 -5.69 12.18 -10.34
C SER A 81 -4.52 11.27 -10.77
N VAL A 82 -3.58 11.78 -11.57
CA VAL A 82 -2.42 11.00 -12.03
C VAL A 82 -1.50 10.63 -10.86
N GLU A 83 -1.34 11.52 -9.88
CA GLU A 83 -0.56 11.27 -8.68
C GLU A 83 -1.23 10.20 -7.80
N ALA A 84 -2.55 10.30 -7.59
CA ALA A 84 -3.31 9.31 -6.85
C ALA A 84 -3.26 7.92 -7.52
N ILE A 85 -3.34 7.87 -8.85
CA ILE A 85 -3.18 6.63 -9.64
C ILE A 85 -1.79 6.06 -9.46
N HIS A 86 -0.75 6.90 -9.49
CA HIS A 86 0.62 6.45 -9.27
C HIS A 86 0.80 5.84 -7.88
N LEU A 87 0.25 6.48 -6.85
CA LEU A 87 0.29 5.98 -5.48
C LEU A 87 -0.45 4.65 -5.32
N ALA A 88 -1.67 4.54 -5.87
CA ALA A 88 -2.44 3.30 -5.84
C ALA A 88 -1.69 2.15 -6.53
N ASN A 89 -1.05 2.42 -7.66
CA ASN A 89 -0.23 1.43 -8.37
C ASN A 89 0.98 0.98 -7.54
N LEU A 90 1.66 1.90 -6.85
CA LEU A 90 2.76 1.54 -5.93
C LEU A 90 2.26 0.64 -4.79
N MET A 91 1.12 0.99 -4.16
CA MET A 91 0.53 0.18 -3.09
C MET A 91 0.12 -1.22 -3.58
N CYS A 92 -0.40 -1.32 -4.80
CA CYS A 92 -0.69 -2.60 -5.45
C CYS A 92 0.58 -3.43 -5.70
N GLN A 93 1.67 -2.81 -6.17
CA GLN A 93 2.96 -3.49 -6.39
C GLN A 93 3.59 -3.99 -5.09
N HIS A 94 3.36 -3.29 -3.97
CA HIS A 94 3.77 -3.72 -2.63
C HIS A 94 2.84 -4.79 -2.03
N GLY A 95 1.75 -5.16 -2.70
CA GLY A 95 0.92 -6.31 -2.35
C GLY A 95 -0.15 -6.06 -1.29
N TYR A 96 -0.56 -4.81 -1.08
CA TYR A 96 -1.65 -4.47 -0.14
C TYR A 96 -3.04 -4.81 -0.70
N PHE A 97 -3.20 -4.68 -2.02
CA PHE A 97 -4.38 -5.11 -2.77
C PHE A 97 -3.95 -5.52 -4.16
N PHE A 98 -4.80 -6.28 -4.86
CA PHE A 98 -4.47 -6.84 -6.17
C PHE A 98 -5.66 -6.76 -7.13
N PRO A 99 -5.41 -6.57 -8.43
CA PRO A 99 -6.48 -6.52 -9.42
C PRO A 99 -7.20 -7.87 -9.50
N VAL A 100 -8.51 -7.80 -9.62
CA VAL A 100 -9.40 -8.95 -9.75
C VAL A 100 -10.37 -8.76 -10.91
N GLY A 101 -10.36 -9.72 -11.84
CA GLY A 101 -11.24 -9.72 -13.02
C GLY A 101 -10.53 -10.16 -14.30
N THR A 102 -11.33 -10.61 -15.27
CA THR A 102 -10.88 -10.86 -16.64
C THR A 102 -10.89 -9.57 -17.46
N ASN A 103 -9.92 -9.43 -18.36
CA ASN A 103 -9.67 -8.37 -19.36
C ASN A 103 -10.85 -7.72 -20.12
N ASN A 104 -12.09 -8.16 -19.91
CA ASN A 104 -13.29 -7.69 -20.61
C ASN A 104 -14.25 -6.85 -19.74
N ASN A 105 -13.94 -6.61 -18.46
CA ASN A 105 -14.74 -5.73 -17.61
C ASN A 105 -14.09 -4.33 -17.56
N PRO A 106 -14.75 -3.27 -18.07
CA PRO A 106 -14.21 -1.90 -18.04
C PRO A 106 -14.02 -1.37 -16.62
N ASN A 107 -14.69 -1.96 -15.63
CA ASN A 107 -14.49 -1.65 -14.22
C ASN A 107 -13.44 -2.60 -13.66
N MET A 108 -12.16 -2.22 -13.75
CA MET A 108 -11.07 -2.88 -13.01
C MET A 108 -11.43 -2.89 -11.54
N ASN A 109 -11.59 -4.07 -10.95
CA ASN A 109 -11.86 -4.21 -9.52
C ASN A 109 -10.60 -4.71 -8.84
N PHE A 110 -10.47 -4.42 -7.56
CA PHE A 110 -9.34 -4.83 -6.75
C PHE A 110 -9.87 -5.54 -5.51
N SER A 111 -9.16 -6.56 -5.06
CA SER A 111 -9.43 -7.21 -3.77
C SER A 111 -8.39 -6.73 -2.76
N VAL A 112 -8.86 -6.34 -1.59
CA VAL A 112 -7.97 -6.03 -0.46
C VAL A 112 -7.36 -7.34 0.04
N LYS A 113 -6.06 -7.35 0.31
CA LYS A 113 -5.46 -8.45 1.06
C LYS A 113 -5.89 -8.31 2.52
N VAL A 114 -6.88 -9.10 2.92
CA VAL A 114 -7.24 -9.25 4.33
C VAL A 114 -6.03 -9.92 5.01
N CYS A 115 -5.27 -9.14 5.79
CA CYS A 115 -4.17 -9.64 6.61
C CYS A 115 -4.71 -10.24 7.91
#